data_AF-A0A1F9AXK8-F1
#
_entry.id   AF-A0A1F9AXK8-F1
#
_cell.length_a   1.000
_cell.length_b   1.000
_cell.length_c   1.000
_cell.angle_alpha   90.00
_cell.angle_beta   90.00
_cell.angle_gamma   90.00
#
_symmetry.space_group_name_H-M   'P 1'
#
loop_
_entity.id
_entity.type
_entity.pdbx_description
1 polymer ?
#
loop_
_entity_poly.entity_id
_entity_poly.type
_entity_poly.pdbx_seq_one_letter_code
_entity_poly.pdbx_strand_id
1 'polypeptide(L)'
;MRGNREIDERFDFFKATEGALTYLKTLYEEFRSWPLAMAAYNTGEVRIRREVALQRTSDYFHLDLPLETERYVYKIAVAKIILSDPKKYGFSLDENQLYDALQFERVQIELSVPLPIIDVASAIGVYYKDIKEMNFHLTGDAIPSRVQTLNLPPGSSEQFWTFLKDWKKTCPPKKNDRR
;
A
#
# COMPACT_ATOMS: atom_id res chain seq x y z
N MET A 1 -4.13 9.06 3.59
CA MET A 1 -4.74 7.90 2.90
C MET A 1 -6.20 7.85 3.23
N ARG A 2 -7.05 7.52 2.25
CA ARG A 2 -8.49 7.42 2.46
C ARG A 2 -8.89 5.97 2.72
N GLY A 3 -9.73 5.76 3.72
CA GLY A 3 -10.42 4.50 3.98
C GLY A 3 -11.91 4.77 4.12
N ASN A 4 -12.74 4.08 3.35
CA ASN A 4 -14.19 4.03 3.51
C ASN A 4 -14.66 2.57 3.43
N ARG A 5 -15.97 2.33 3.44
CA ARG A 5 -16.51 0.95 3.43
C ARG A 5 -16.17 0.15 2.17
N GLU A 6 -15.80 0.81 1.07
CA GLU A 6 -15.57 0.19 -0.24
C GLU A 6 -14.09 0.16 -0.64
N ILE A 7 -13.28 1.09 -0.13
CA ILE A 7 -11.87 1.26 -0.46
C ILE A 7 -11.05 1.54 0.79
N ASP A 8 -9.95 0.82 0.94
CA ASP A 8 -8.91 1.10 1.91
C ASP A 8 -7.55 1.24 1.20
N GLU A 9 -7.13 2.48 0.97
CA GLU A 9 -5.90 2.79 0.25
C GLU A 9 -4.63 2.34 0.99
N ARG A 10 -4.73 1.91 2.25
CA ARG A 10 -3.60 1.31 2.98
C ARG A 10 -3.17 -0.03 2.40
N PHE A 11 -4.05 -0.71 1.67
CA PHE A 11 -3.76 -1.95 0.96
C PHE A 11 -3.41 -1.72 -0.52
N ASP A 12 -3.31 -0.48 -0.98
CA ASP A 12 -2.71 -0.16 -2.28
C ASP A 12 -1.19 -0.06 -2.09
N PHE A 13 -0.46 -1.04 -2.60
CA PHE A 13 0.99 -1.15 -2.42
C PHE A 13 1.76 0.12 -2.79
N PHE A 14 1.37 0.78 -3.89
CA PHE A 14 2.07 1.98 -4.36
C PHE A 14 1.74 3.18 -3.50
N LYS A 15 0.45 3.41 -3.22
CA LYS A 15 0.04 4.54 -2.38
C LYS A 15 0.56 4.37 -0.96
N ALA A 16 0.53 3.15 -0.40
CA ALA A 16 1.07 2.79 0.90
C ALA A 16 2.55 3.21 1.01
N THR A 17 3.35 2.79 0.03
CA THR A 17 4.79 3.07 -0.03
C THR A 17 5.06 4.57 -0.18
N GLU A 18 4.40 5.23 -1.13
CA GLU A 18 4.57 6.67 -1.36
C GLU A 18 4.20 7.51 -0.13
N GLY A 19 3.08 7.18 0.51
CA GLY A 19 2.64 7.86 1.73
C GLY A 19 3.60 7.63 2.90
N ALA A 20 4.11 6.41 3.08
CA ALA A 20 5.09 6.09 4.11
C ALA A 20 6.41 6.87 3.90
N LEU A 21 6.93 6.91 2.67
CA LEU A 21 8.15 7.66 2.33
C LEU A 21 7.98 9.16 2.51
N THR A 22 6.84 9.70 2.07
CA THR A 22 6.50 11.12 2.24
C THR A 22 6.49 11.50 3.71
N TYR A 23 5.82 10.69 4.54
CA TYR A 23 5.73 10.96 5.97
C TYR A 23 7.08 10.81 6.68
N LEU A 24 7.87 9.78 6.36
CA LEU A 24 9.24 9.63 6.87
C LEU A 24 10.13 10.83 6.53
N LYS A 25 9.97 11.39 5.32
CA LYS A 25 10.68 12.61 4.91
C LYS A 25 10.27 13.81 5.78
N THR A 26 8.97 14.00 6.03
CA THR A 26 8.48 15.04 6.95
C THR A 26 9.07 14.88 8.36
N LEU A 27 9.10 13.66 8.88
CA LEU A 27 9.70 13.38 10.20
C LEU A 27 11.21 13.67 10.21
N TYR A 28 11.93 13.35 9.13
CA TYR A 28 13.34 13.70 9.01
C TYR A 28 13.57 15.21 8.92
N GLU A 29 12.71 15.94 8.21
CA GLU A 29 12.77 17.41 8.15
C GLU A 29 12.54 18.07 9.52
N GLU A 30 11.68 17.47 10.35
CA GLU A 30 11.45 17.89 11.74
C GLU A 30 12.63 17.55 12.67
N PHE A 31 13.01 16.28 12.77
CA PHE A 31 13.96 15.81 13.78
C PHE A 31 15.43 15.87 13.34
N ARG A 32 15.70 16.01 12.04
CA ARG A 32 17.05 16.00 11.43
C ARG A 32 17.90 14.80 11.82
N SER A 33 17.25 13.69 12.16
CA SER A 33 17.86 12.44 12.64
C SER A 33 17.03 11.26 12.17
N TRP A 34 17.64 10.35 11.42
CA TRP A 34 16.95 9.16 10.92
C TRP A 34 16.48 8.22 12.04
N PRO A 35 17.26 7.95 13.11
CA PRO A 35 16.77 7.20 14.26
C PRO A 35 15.53 7.83 14.92
N LEU A 36 15.52 9.15 15.12
CA LEU A 36 14.34 9.84 15.66
C LEU A 36 13.15 9.81 14.70
N ALA A 37 13.38 9.99 13.40
CA ALA A 37 12.32 9.91 12.40
C ALA A 37 11.68 8.51 12.37
N MET A 38 12.49 7.44 12.42
CA MET A 38 11.99 6.06 12.49
C MET A 38 11.26 5.78 13.81
N ALA A 39 11.77 6.28 14.94
CA ALA A 39 11.10 6.16 16.23
C ALA A 39 9.74 6.87 16.21
N ALA A 40 9.68 8.09 15.68
CA ALA A 40 8.45 8.87 15.53
C ALA A 40 7.45 8.19 14.59
N TYR A 41 7.90 7.57 13.51
CA TYR A 41 7.04 6.78 12.63
C TYR A 41 6.38 5.60 13.37
N ASN A 42 7.09 4.97 14.31
CA ASN A 42 6.57 3.85 15.10
C ASN A 42 5.65 4.27 16.25
N THR A 43 6.04 5.28 17.04
CA THR A 43 5.34 5.64 18.29
C THR A 43 4.57 6.96 18.24
N GLY A 44 4.65 7.68 17.11
CA GLY A 44 4.08 9.01 16.91
C GLY A 44 5.05 10.15 17.24
N GLU A 45 5.05 11.18 16.40
CA GLU A 45 5.95 12.34 16.51
C GLU A 45 5.71 13.16 17.78
N VAL A 46 4.45 13.26 18.23
CA VAL A 46 4.07 14.00 19.44
C VAL A 46 4.80 13.44 20.66
N ARG A 47 4.93 12.12 20.72
CA ARG A 47 5.60 11.45 21.82
C ARG A 47 7.10 11.68 21.78
N ILE A 48 7.74 11.48 20.62
CA ILE A 48 9.18 11.72 20.47
C ILE A 48 9.53 13.17 20.80
N ARG A 49 8.73 14.14 20.34
CA ARG A 49 8.90 15.56 20.65
C ARG A 49 8.85 15.83 22.16
N ARG A 50 7.91 15.18 22.87
CA ARG A 50 7.80 15.27 24.32
C ARG A 50 9.04 14.73 25.03
N GLU A 51 9.52 13.55 24.64
CA GLU A 51 10.69 12.92 25.28
C GLU A 51 11.98 13.71 25.02
N VAL A 52 12.18 14.20 23.79
CA VAL A 52 13.31 15.10 23.44
C VAL A 52 13.31 16.35 24.32
N ALA A 53 12.15 16.98 24.50
CA ALA A 53 12.01 18.17 25.33
C ALA A 53 12.22 17.87 26.84
N LEU A 54 11.65 16.77 27.33
CA LEU A 54 11.73 16.36 28.73
C LEU A 54 13.18 16.03 29.13
N GLN A 55 13.87 15.24 28.32
CA GLN A 55 15.21 14.73 28.58
C GLN A 55 16.31 15.69 28.10
N ARG A 56 15.93 16.77 27.41
CA ARG A 56 16.83 17.83 26.90
C ARG A 56 17.94 17.29 26.00
N THR A 57 17.63 16.25 25.22
CA THR A 57 18.54 15.66 24.25
C THR A 57 17.77 15.27 22.99
N SER A 58 18.39 15.51 21.83
CA SER A 58 17.93 15.04 20.52
C SER A 58 18.79 13.88 20.00
N ASP A 59 19.72 13.39 20.81
CA ASP A 59 20.44 12.17 20.48
C ASP A 59 19.60 10.97 20.88
N TYR A 60 19.10 10.27 19.86
CA TYR A 60 18.29 9.07 20.01
C TYR A 60 18.92 8.02 20.92
N PHE A 61 20.24 7.83 20.86
CA PHE A 61 20.92 6.79 21.64
C PHE A 61 21.06 7.13 23.12
N HIS A 62 20.79 8.38 23.49
CA HIS A 62 20.78 8.87 24.87
C HIS A 62 19.36 9.15 25.39
N LEU A 63 18.31 8.93 24.57
CA LEU A 63 16.94 9.02 25.02
C LEU A 63 16.50 7.73 25.71
N ASP A 64 15.88 7.87 26.87
CA ASP A 64 15.13 6.79 27.52
C ASP A 64 13.75 6.68 26.87
N LEU A 65 13.57 5.68 26.01
CA LEU A 65 12.31 5.38 25.32
C LEU A 65 11.88 3.94 25.70
N PRO A 66 10.61 3.56 25.52
CA PRO A 66 10.24 2.16 25.74
C PRO A 66 11.00 1.26 24.80
N LEU A 67 11.35 0.09 25.33
CA LEU A 67 12.06 -0.96 24.61
C LEU A 67 11.45 -1.31 23.25
N GLU A 68 10.12 -1.20 23.09
CA GLU A 68 9.48 -1.40 21.79
C GLU A 68 9.98 -0.40 20.74
N THR A 69 9.96 0.89 21.07
CA THR A 69 10.39 2.00 20.20
C THR A 69 11.90 1.99 19.98
N GLU A 70 12.68 1.68 21.01
CA GLU A 70 14.13 1.52 20.88
C GLU A 70 14.47 0.37 19.92
N ARG A 71 13.86 -0.80 20.13
CA ARG A 71 14.10 -1.97 19.27
C ARG A 71 13.62 -1.77 17.84
N TYR A 72 12.65 -0.90 17.59
CA TYR A 72 12.12 -0.66 16.24
C TYR A 72 13.22 -0.22 15.26
N VAL A 73 14.05 0.75 15.66
CA VAL A 73 15.13 1.26 14.81
C VAL A 73 16.17 0.18 14.53
N TYR A 74 16.56 -0.59 15.56
CA TYR A 74 17.49 -1.70 15.41
C TYR A 74 16.93 -2.82 14.52
N LYS A 75 15.64 -3.15 14.62
CA LYS A 75 14.99 -4.13 13.75
C LYS A 75 15.09 -3.73 12.27
N ILE A 76 14.83 -2.46 11.95
CA ILE A 76 14.99 -1.95 10.59
C ILE A 76 16.45 -2.05 10.13
N ALA A 77 17.40 -1.63 10.98
CA ALA A 77 18.82 -1.71 10.66
C ALA A 77 19.28 -3.14 10.39
N VAL A 78 18.88 -4.09 11.24
CA VAL A 78 19.18 -5.53 11.07
C VAL A 78 18.56 -6.06 9.80
N ALA A 79 17.28 -5.75 9.53
CA ALA A 79 16.61 -6.17 8.29
C ALA A 79 17.35 -5.64 7.05
N LYS A 80 17.72 -4.35 7.02
CA LYS A 80 18.51 -3.77 5.93
C LYS A 80 19.83 -4.51 5.75
N ILE A 81 20.56 -4.73 6.83
CA ILE A 81 21.88 -5.39 6.81
C ILE A 81 21.77 -6.81 6.25
N ILE A 82 20.82 -7.60 6.76
CA ILE A 82 20.57 -8.97 6.28
C ILE A 82 20.16 -8.96 4.81
N LEU A 83 19.22 -8.11 4.41
CA LEU A 83 18.75 -8.04 3.04
C LEU A 83 19.82 -7.54 2.06
N SER A 84 20.81 -6.77 2.52
CA SER A 84 21.91 -6.27 1.69
C SER A 84 22.97 -7.32 1.39
N ASP A 85 23.15 -8.29 2.29
CA ASP A 85 24.08 -9.41 2.11
C ASP A 85 23.58 -10.67 2.85
N PRO A 86 22.53 -11.34 2.34
CA PRO A 86 21.89 -12.46 3.05
C PRO A 86 22.86 -13.60 3.33
N LYS A 87 23.76 -13.89 2.38
CA LYS A 87 24.73 -14.99 2.45
C LYS A 87 25.71 -14.81 3.61
N LYS A 88 26.20 -13.58 3.84
CA LYS A 88 27.09 -13.27 4.98
C LYS A 88 26.44 -13.56 6.34
N TYR A 89 25.12 -13.46 6.44
CA TYR A 89 24.36 -13.70 7.67
C TYR A 89 23.73 -15.10 7.72
N GLY A 90 24.17 -16.03 6.87
CA GLY A 90 23.73 -17.43 6.89
C GLY A 90 22.43 -17.70 6.13
N PHE A 91 21.89 -16.72 5.41
CA PHE A 91 20.73 -16.91 4.55
C PHE A 91 21.18 -17.27 3.14
N SER A 92 21.12 -18.56 2.82
CA SER A 92 21.26 -19.07 1.45
C SER A 92 19.85 -19.29 0.91
N LEU A 93 19.33 -18.28 0.20
CA LEU A 93 18.02 -18.33 -0.45
C LEU A 93 18.22 -18.60 -1.93
N ASP A 94 17.73 -19.74 -2.40
CA ASP A 94 17.65 -20.05 -3.82
C ASP A 94 16.47 -19.28 -4.45
N GLU A 95 16.53 -19.01 -5.76
CA GLU A 95 15.50 -18.23 -6.46
C GLU A 95 14.10 -18.85 -6.30
N ASN A 96 14.00 -20.17 -6.27
CA ASN A 96 12.75 -20.91 -6.07
C ASN A 96 12.19 -20.83 -4.65
N GLN A 97 12.94 -20.28 -3.70
CA GLN A 97 12.48 -20.01 -2.32
C GLN A 97 11.99 -18.56 -2.17
N LEU A 98 12.23 -17.71 -3.16
CA LEU A 98 11.74 -16.34 -3.17
C LEU A 98 10.30 -16.30 -3.66
N TYR A 99 9.54 -15.32 -3.17
CA TYR A 99 8.24 -15.01 -3.75
C TYR A 99 8.44 -14.37 -5.13
N ASP A 100 7.61 -14.77 -6.09
CA ASP A 100 7.56 -14.11 -7.38
C ASP A 100 7.13 -12.65 -7.20
N ALA A 101 7.78 -11.76 -7.96
CA ALA A 101 7.35 -10.37 -8.02
C ALA A 101 5.92 -10.31 -8.58
N LEU A 102 5.01 -9.65 -7.86
CA LEU A 102 3.65 -9.41 -8.35
C LEU A 102 3.72 -8.65 -9.67
N GLN A 103 3.30 -9.31 -10.74
CA GLN A 103 3.18 -8.72 -12.07
C GLN A 103 1.72 -8.35 -12.33
N PHE A 104 1.48 -7.10 -12.70
CA PHE A 104 0.16 -6.64 -13.13
C PHE A 104 0.29 -5.43 -14.06
N GLU A 105 -0.69 -5.28 -14.95
CA GLU A 105 -0.91 -4.08 -15.74
C GLU A 105 -1.79 -3.11 -14.96
N ARG A 106 -1.43 -1.82 -14.97
CA ARG A 106 -2.20 -0.78 -14.29
C ARG A 106 -3.01 0.00 -15.32
N VAL A 107 -4.33 -0.03 -15.18
CA VAL A 107 -5.25 0.73 -16.04
C VAL A 107 -5.98 1.78 -15.23
N GLN A 108 -6.09 2.99 -15.78
CA GLN A 108 -6.90 4.05 -15.20
C GLN A 108 -8.32 3.95 -15.74
N ILE A 109 -9.29 3.74 -14.87
CA ILE A 109 -10.70 3.58 -15.23
C ILE A 109 -11.54 4.69 -14.64
N GLU A 110 -12.63 4.99 -15.35
CA GLU A 110 -13.70 5.86 -14.87
C GLU A 110 -15.02 5.11 -14.97
N LEU A 111 -15.65 4.92 -13.82
CA LEU A 111 -16.91 4.20 -13.68
C LEU A 111 -18.00 5.13 -13.16
N SER A 112 -19.16 5.13 -13.82
CA SER A 112 -20.34 5.88 -13.36
C SER A 112 -21.26 5.04 -12.47
N VAL A 113 -21.14 3.71 -12.52
CA VAL A 113 -21.86 2.74 -11.70
C VAL A 113 -20.87 1.67 -11.21
N PRO A 114 -21.08 1.05 -10.04
CA PRO A 114 -20.20 0.00 -9.55
C PRO A 114 -20.12 -1.18 -10.54
N LEU A 115 -18.90 -1.65 -10.81
CA LEU A 115 -18.63 -2.77 -11.73
C LEU A 115 -18.34 -4.03 -10.90
N PRO A 116 -19.18 -5.08 -10.94
CA PRO A 116 -18.93 -6.32 -10.23
C PRO A 116 -17.57 -6.93 -10.59
N ILE A 117 -16.79 -7.34 -9.59
CA ILE A 117 -15.46 -7.95 -9.81
C ILE A 117 -15.59 -9.26 -10.58
N ILE A 118 -16.68 -10.01 -10.35
CA ILE A 118 -16.95 -11.28 -11.05
C ILE A 118 -17.12 -11.09 -12.56
N ASP A 119 -17.70 -9.97 -13.00
CA ASP A 119 -17.88 -9.67 -14.43
C ASP A 119 -16.52 -9.41 -15.09
N VAL A 120 -15.64 -8.67 -14.40
CA VAL A 120 -14.26 -8.41 -14.86
C VAL A 120 -13.47 -9.71 -14.95
N ALA A 121 -13.51 -10.53 -13.90
CA ALA A 121 -12.81 -11.80 -13.84
C ALA A 121 -13.25 -12.74 -14.98
N SER A 122 -14.57 -12.86 -15.19
CA SER A 122 -15.15 -13.68 -16.26
C SER A 122 -14.76 -13.18 -17.65
N ALA A 123 -14.72 -11.86 -17.85
CA ALA A 123 -14.41 -11.26 -19.14
C ALA A 123 -12.95 -11.48 -19.59
N ILE A 124 -12.01 -11.55 -18.64
CA ILE A 124 -10.58 -11.74 -18.94
C ILE A 124 -10.09 -13.17 -18.65
N GLY A 125 -11.00 -14.08 -18.27
CA GLY A 125 -10.70 -15.49 -18.08
C GLY A 125 -9.86 -15.82 -16.83
N VAL A 126 -10.01 -15.06 -15.75
CA VAL A 126 -9.32 -15.31 -14.47
C VAL A 126 -10.31 -15.53 -13.33
N TYR A 127 -9.81 -15.94 -12.17
CA TYR A 127 -10.65 -16.13 -11.00
C TYR A 127 -10.95 -14.80 -10.30
N TYR A 128 -12.11 -14.72 -9.63
CA TYR A 128 -12.48 -13.60 -8.77
C TYR A 128 -11.37 -13.24 -7.77
N LYS A 129 -10.73 -14.29 -7.21
CA LYS A 129 -9.64 -14.17 -6.24
C LYS A 129 -8.44 -13.41 -6.83
N ASP A 130 -8.08 -13.66 -8.08
CA ASP A 130 -6.91 -13.02 -8.72
C ASP A 130 -7.09 -11.50 -8.79
N ILE A 131 -8.28 -11.04 -9.17
CA ILE A 131 -8.60 -9.60 -9.20
C ILE A 131 -8.57 -8.99 -7.80
N LYS A 132 -9.11 -9.69 -6.80
CA LYS A 132 -9.10 -9.21 -5.40
C LYS A 132 -7.69 -9.10 -4.84
N GLU A 133 -6.83 -10.08 -5.08
CA GLU A 133 -5.45 -10.07 -4.57
C GLU A 133 -4.60 -8.98 -5.22
N MET A 134 -4.78 -8.74 -6.52
CA MET A 134 -4.13 -7.62 -7.20
C MET A 134 -4.65 -6.24 -6.75
N ASN A 135 -5.85 -6.20 -6.16
CA ASN A 135 -6.55 -4.99 -5.75
C ASN A 135 -7.05 -5.07 -4.30
N PHE A 136 -6.20 -5.46 -3.35
CA PHE A 136 -6.59 -5.59 -1.93
C PHE A 136 -7.21 -4.32 -1.32
N HIS A 137 -6.93 -3.16 -1.90
CA HIS A 137 -7.56 -1.90 -1.53
C HIS A 137 -9.07 -1.86 -1.78
N LEU A 138 -9.63 -2.74 -2.63
CA LEU A 138 -11.07 -2.91 -2.82
C LEU A 138 -11.60 -3.85 -1.73
N THR A 139 -12.40 -3.33 -0.81
CA THR A 139 -12.93 -4.13 0.32
C THR A 139 -14.18 -4.93 -0.07
N GLY A 140 -15.01 -4.39 -0.97
CA GLY A 140 -16.26 -5.02 -1.44
C GLY A 140 -16.10 -5.97 -2.64
N ASP A 141 -17.24 -6.44 -3.16
CA ASP A 141 -17.34 -7.35 -4.32
C ASP A 141 -17.48 -6.62 -5.67
N ALA A 142 -17.48 -5.29 -5.65
CA ALA A 142 -17.58 -4.44 -6.82
C ALA A 142 -16.52 -3.33 -6.79
N ILE A 143 -16.09 -2.93 -7.99
CA ILE A 143 -15.22 -1.80 -8.24
C ILE A 143 -16.09 -0.52 -8.16
N PRO A 144 -15.81 0.42 -7.23
CA PRO A 144 -16.67 1.58 -7.01
C PRO A 144 -16.75 2.55 -8.19
N SER A 145 -17.86 3.27 -8.26
CA SER A 145 -18.11 4.27 -9.31
C SER A 145 -17.30 5.56 -9.11
N ARG A 146 -16.03 5.54 -9.53
CA ARG A 146 -15.12 6.68 -9.49
C ARG A 146 -14.02 6.58 -10.54
N VAL A 147 -13.20 7.63 -10.63
CA VAL A 147 -11.88 7.54 -11.26
C VAL A 147 -10.93 6.83 -10.30
N GLN A 148 -10.31 5.75 -10.78
CA GLN A 148 -9.33 4.99 -10.00
C GLN A 148 -8.42 4.16 -10.90
N THR A 149 -7.35 3.65 -10.31
CA THR A 149 -6.46 2.68 -10.94
C THR A 149 -6.94 1.27 -10.58
N LEU A 150 -6.95 0.38 -11.56
CA LEU A 150 -7.20 -1.04 -11.39
C LEU A 150 -5.95 -1.80 -11.84
N ASN A 151 -5.53 -2.78 -11.05
CA ASN A 151 -4.46 -3.70 -11.40
C ASN A 151 -5.07 -4.95 -12.03
N LEU A 152 -4.55 -5.37 -13.17
CA LEU A 152 -5.02 -6.52 -13.93
C LEU A 152 -3.87 -7.50 -14.21
N PRO A 153 -4.16 -8.78 -14.44
CA PRO A 153 -3.14 -9.74 -14.89
C PRO A 153 -2.41 -9.24 -16.14
N PRO A 154 -1.10 -9.51 -16.29
CA PRO A 154 -0.35 -9.13 -17.49
C PRO A 154 -1.00 -9.68 -18.77
N GLY A 155 -1.05 -8.86 -19.83
CA GLY A 155 -1.64 -9.20 -21.12
C GLY A 155 -3.18 -9.14 -21.18
N SER A 156 -3.86 -8.78 -20.09
CA SER A 156 -5.33 -8.79 -20.04
C SER A 156 -6.00 -7.45 -20.31
N SER A 157 -5.25 -6.34 -20.39
CA SER A 157 -5.83 -5.00 -20.57
C SER A 157 -6.68 -4.87 -21.84
N GLU A 158 -6.29 -5.47 -22.96
CA GLU A 158 -7.03 -5.35 -24.23
C GLU A 158 -8.43 -6.00 -24.14
N GLN A 159 -8.49 -7.21 -23.57
CA GLN A 159 -9.75 -7.92 -23.32
C GLN A 159 -10.63 -7.14 -22.35
N PHE A 160 -10.04 -6.62 -21.27
CA PHE A 160 -10.73 -5.78 -20.31
C PHE A 160 -11.33 -4.53 -20.95
N TRP A 161 -10.59 -3.82 -21.81
CA TRP A 161 -11.09 -2.61 -22.46
C TRP A 161 -12.21 -2.90 -23.45
N THR A 162 -12.16 -4.03 -24.16
CA THR A 162 -13.24 -4.49 -25.04
C THR A 162 -14.51 -4.74 -24.22
N PHE A 163 -14.38 -5.52 -23.15
CA PHE A 163 -15.47 -5.78 -22.21
C PHE A 163 -16.05 -4.49 -21.62
N LEU A 164 -15.21 -3.59 -21.11
CA LEU A 164 -15.67 -2.38 -20.45
C LEU A 164 -16.45 -1.46 -21.40
N LYS A 165 -16.06 -1.39 -22.67
CA LYS A 165 -16.79 -0.62 -23.71
C LYS A 165 -18.19 -1.17 -23.90
N ASP A 166 -18.36 -2.49 -23.96
CA ASP A 166 -19.66 -3.11 -24.17
C ASP A 166 -20.53 -3.11 -22.91
N TRP A 167 -19.92 -3.32 -21.75
CA TRP A 167 -20.57 -3.21 -20.45
C TRP A 167 -21.13 -1.79 -20.20
N LYS A 168 -20.39 -0.74 -20.60
CA LYS A 168 -20.87 0.64 -20.50
C LYS A 168 -22.09 0.94 -21.39
N LYS A 169 -22.25 0.25 -22.53
CA LYS A 169 -23.43 0.39 -23.41
C LYS A 169 -24.67 -0.26 -22.82
N THR A 170 -24.49 -1.33 -22.05
CA THR A 170 -25.57 -2.14 -21.46
C THR A 170 -25.99 -1.64 -20.08
N CYS A 171 -25.20 -0.77 -19.45
CA CYS A 171 -25.54 -0.18 -18.17
C CYS A 171 -26.75 0.78 -18.23
N PRO A 172 -27.74 0.64 -17.34
CA PRO A 172 -28.83 1.59 -17.25
C PRO A 172 -28.31 2.98 -16.80
N PRO A 173 -28.92 4.09 -17.28
CA PRO A 173 -28.50 5.42 -16.85
C PRO A 173 -28.67 5.59 -15.35
N LYS A 174 -27.77 6.37 -14.71
CA LYS A 174 -27.88 6.75 -13.29
C LYS A 174 -29.31 7.22 -13.00
N LYS A 175 -30.04 6.51 -12.13
CA LYS A 175 -31.23 7.09 -11.50
C LYS A 175 -30.76 8.30 -10.71
N ASN A 176 -31.20 9.49 -11.12
CA ASN A 176 -31.07 10.69 -10.32
C ASN A 176 -31.81 10.44 -9.00
N ASP A 177 -31.08 10.11 -7.94
CA ASP A 177 -31.66 10.07 -6.61
C ASP A 177 -31.82 11.52 -6.15
N ARG A 178 -32.99 12.08 -6.47
CA ARG A 178 -33.50 13.29 -5.83
C ARG A 178 -34.00 12.87 -4.46
N ARG A 179 -33.27 13.21 -3.40
CA ARG A 179 -33.80 13.53 -2.07
C ARG A 179 -32.75 14.22 -1.21
#